data_AF-X0V1C9-F1
#
_entry.id   AF-X0V1C9-F1
#
_cell.length_a   1.000
_cell.length_b   1.000
_cell.length_c   1.000
_cell.angle_alpha   90.00
_cell.angle_beta   90.00
_cell.angle_gamma   90.00
#
_symmetry.space_group_name_H-M   'P 1'
#
loop_
_entity.id
_entity.type
_entity.pdbx_description
1 polymer ?
#
loop_
_entity_poly.entity_id
_entity_poly.type
_entity_poly.pdbx_seq_one_letter_code
_entity_poly.pdbx_strand_id
1 'polypeptide(L)'
;KWSPSQVVEHIARTYEESAHVVTGGPTKFPTFPFFIRPVLRIVFNRTVKKGSFMKAKTMKPFDPVSGPTSTDEGRARVEAALEKFERACQAQSADGTMSSGVFGKVAVSDYVQFQALHTRHHQKQLVVGQ
;
A
#
# COMPACT_ATOMS: atom_id res chain seq x y z
N LYS A 1 -3.12 13.19 -14.10
CA LYS A 1 -4.21 12.29 -13.68
C LYS A 1 -3.89 10.93 -14.26
N TRP A 2 -3.90 9.87 -13.46
CA TRP A 2 -3.56 8.53 -13.95
C TRP A 2 -4.72 7.90 -14.72
N SER A 3 -4.41 7.05 -15.69
CA SER A 3 -5.37 6.14 -16.33
C SER A 3 -5.75 4.98 -15.37
N PRO A 4 -6.86 4.27 -15.60
CA PRO A 4 -7.19 3.08 -14.80
C PRO A 4 -6.05 2.05 -14.77
N SER A 5 -5.41 1.81 -15.92
CA SER A 5 -4.25 0.93 -16.05
C SER A 5 -3.07 1.38 -15.17
N GLN A 6 -2.75 2.68 -15.16
CA GLN A 6 -1.73 3.23 -14.26
C GLN A 6 -2.11 3.09 -12.78
N VAL A 7 -3.38 3.28 -12.43
CA VAL A 7 -3.87 3.08 -11.05
C VAL A 7 -3.69 1.63 -10.60
N VAL A 8 -3.98 0.66 -11.49
CA VAL A 8 -3.73 -0.77 -11.23
C VAL A 8 -2.25 -1.02 -10.91
N GLU A 9 -1.34 -0.48 -11.72
CA GLU A 9 0.11 -0.63 -11.48
C GLU A 9 0.55 0.03 -10.17
N HIS A 10 0.00 1.19 -9.83
CA HIS A 10 0.26 1.86 -8.56
C HIS A 10 -0.16 0.99 -7.35
N ILE A 11 -1.36 0.41 -7.40
CA ILE A 11 -1.87 -0.49 -6.35
C ILE A 11 -0.97 -1.73 -6.22
N ALA A 12 -0.63 -2.36 -7.35
CA ALA A 12 0.19 -3.57 -7.35
C ALA A 12 1.59 -3.32 -6.77
N ARG A 13 2.27 -2.25 -7.18
CA ARG A 13 3.55 -1.84 -6.58
C ARG A 13 3.45 -1.56 -5.09
N THR A 14 2.35 -0.94 -4.66
CA THR A 14 2.11 -0.64 -3.24
C THR A 14 1.98 -1.92 -2.40
N TYR A 15 1.38 -2.99 -2.95
CA TYR A 15 1.36 -4.31 -2.30
C TYR A 15 2.73 -4.98 -2.27
N GLU A 16 3.48 -4.96 -3.38
CA GLU A 16 4.82 -5.55 -3.44
C GLU A 16 5.79 -4.90 -2.45
N GLU A 17 5.81 -3.57 -2.42
CA GLU A 17 6.63 -2.83 -1.45
C GLU A 17 6.17 -3.04 -0.01
N SER A 18 4.87 -3.28 0.19
CA SER A 18 4.34 -3.61 1.51
C SER A 18 4.74 -5.01 1.98
N ALA A 19 4.88 -5.98 1.07
CA ALA A 19 5.44 -7.29 1.39
C ALA A 19 6.89 -7.16 1.89
N HIS A 20 7.69 -6.30 1.24
CA HIS A 20 9.04 -5.98 1.72
C HIS A 20 9.04 -5.33 3.10
N VAL A 21 8.13 -4.37 3.37
CA VAL A 21 8.00 -3.78 4.71
C VAL A 21 7.66 -4.82 5.77
N VAL A 22 6.68 -5.70 5.52
CA VAL A 22 6.25 -6.73 6.48
C VAL A 22 7.40 -7.71 6.80
N THR A 23 8.16 -8.11 5.78
CA THR A 23 9.31 -9.01 5.93
C THR A 23 10.58 -8.33 6.46
N GLY A 24 10.57 -7.00 6.62
CA GLY A 24 11.74 -6.23 7.02
C GLY A 24 12.82 -6.12 5.93
N GLY A 25 12.47 -6.45 4.67
CA GLY A 25 13.37 -6.35 3.52
C GLY A 25 13.52 -4.92 2.98
N PRO A 26 14.44 -4.71 2.02
CA PRO A 26 14.59 -3.43 1.33
C PRO A 26 13.30 -3.01 0.62
N THR A 27 12.88 -1.75 0.79
CA THR A 27 11.67 -1.20 0.17
C THR A 27 11.93 0.18 -0.44
N LYS A 28 11.08 0.56 -1.41
CA LYS A 28 11.00 1.90 -2.02
C LYS A 28 10.17 2.89 -1.19
N PHE A 29 9.48 2.44 -0.14
CA PHE A 29 8.88 3.38 0.81
C PHE A 29 9.95 4.23 1.49
N PRO A 30 9.70 5.53 1.70
CA PRO A 30 10.66 6.38 2.38
C PRO A 30 10.88 5.92 3.82
N THR A 31 12.09 6.15 4.30
CA THR A 31 12.37 6.10 5.74
C THR A 31 12.33 7.51 6.28
N PHE A 32 11.45 7.77 7.24
CA PHE A 32 11.38 9.06 7.90
C PHE A 32 12.21 9.07 9.20
N PRO A 33 12.79 10.22 9.59
CA PRO A 33 13.43 10.40 10.88
C PRO A 33 12.49 10.09 12.05
N PHE A 34 13.05 9.59 13.17
CA PHE A 34 12.26 9.11 14.30
C PHE A 34 11.30 10.15 14.89
N PHE A 35 11.64 11.44 14.83
CA PHE A 35 10.80 12.53 15.36
C PHE A 35 9.59 12.86 14.47
N ILE A 36 9.59 12.49 13.18
CA ILE A 36 8.47 12.67 12.26
C ILE A 36 7.47 11.50 12.36
N ARG A 37 7.97 10.30 12.68
CA ARG A 37 7.15 9.07 12.73
C ARG A 37 5.91 9.16 13.64
N PRO A 38 5.93 9.82 14.82
CA PRO A 38 4.72 9.98 15.64
C PRO A 38 3.58 10.70 14.91
N VAL A 39 3.89 11.74 14.13
CA VAL A 39 2.89 12.46 13.34
C VAL A 39 2.32 11.56 12.24
N LEU A 40 3.19 10.84 11.52
CA LEU A 40 2.78 9.88 10.50
C LEU A 40 1.96 8.72 11.10
N ARG A 41 2.28 8.29 12.33
CA ARG A 41 1.50 7.30 13.08
C ARG A 41 0.10 7.80 13.42
N ILE A 42 -0.05 9.06 13.81
CA ILE A 42 -1.37 9.66 14.07
C ILE A 42 -2.21 9.65 12.79
N VAL A 43 -1.60 9.98 11.65
CA VAL A 43 -2.26 9.92 10.34
C VAL A 43 -2.68 8.50 10.00
N PHE A 44 -1.78 7.53 10.15
CA PHE A 44 -2.06 6.10 9.94
C PHE A 44 -3.23 5.61 10.82
N ASN A 45 -3.16 5.84 12.13
CA ASN A 45 -4.20 5.42 13.07
C ASN A 45 -5.55 6.09 12.74
N ARG A 46 -5.53 7.37 12.34
CA ARG A 46 -6.75 8.08 11.90
C ARG A 46 -7.33 7.48 10.63
N THR A 47 -6.49 7.13 9.65
CA THR A 47 -6.92 6.49 8.41
C THR A 47 -7.58 5.15 8.68
N VAL A 48 -6.95 4.29 9.48
CA VAL A 48 -7.48 2.98 9.88
C VAL A 48 -8.80 3.15 10.63
N LYS A 49 -8.83 4.00 11.67
CA LYS A 49 -10.03 4.24 12.49
C LYS A 49 -11.19 4.85 11.72
N LYS A 50 -10.94 5.81 10.83
CA LYS A 50 -11.99 6.48 10.03
C LYS A 50 -12.36 5.71 8.76
N GLY A 51 -11.52 4.76 8.33
CA GLY A 51 -11.72 4.02 7.10
C GLY A 51 -11.58 4.86 5.82
N SER A 52 -10.82 5.97 5.86
CA SER A 52 -10.70 6.89 4.72
C SER A 52 -9.29 7.41 4.54
N PHE A 53 -8.76 7.31 3.32
CA PHE A 53 -7.52 7.98 2.93
C PHE A 53 -7.73 9.46 2.62
N MET A 54 -6.80 10.29 3.09
CA MET A 54 -6.69 11.68 2.67
C MET A 54 -5.99 11.75 1.32
N LYS A 55 -6.34 12.76 0.52
CA LYS A 55 -5.62 13.04 -0.72
C LYS A 55 -4.20 13.51 -0.39
N ALA A 56 -3.21 12.87 -0.98
CA ALA A 56 -1.80 13.24 -0.87
C ALA A 56 -1.13 13.12 -2.24
N LYS A 57 0.02 13.78 -2.41
CA LYS A 57 0.84 13.57 -3.60
C LYS A 57 1.55 12.22 -3.51
N THR A 58 1.46 11.45 -4.57
CA THR A 58 2.23 10.21 -4.74
C THR A 58 3.72 10.51 -4.83
N MET A 59 4.54 9.60 -4.31
CA MET A 59 6.00 9.67 -4.44
C MET A 59 6.49 9.00 -5.72
N LYS A 60 7.62 9.47 -6.27
CA LYS A 60 8.19 9.02 -7.54
C LYS A 60 8.27 7.49 -7.73
N PRO A 61 8.68 6.66 -6.74
CA PRO A 61 8.73 5.21 -6.93
C PRO A 61 7.36 4.56 -7.20
N PHE A 62 6.30 5.22 -6.73
CA PHE A 62 4.92 4.78 -6.86
C PHE A 62 4.16 5.55 -7.94
N ASP A 63 4.85 6.40 -8.72
CA ASP A 63 4.25 7.11 -9.86
C ASP A 63 4.38 6.24 -11.12
N PRO A 64 3.30 5.60 -11.58
CA PRO A 64 3.32 4.67 -12.71
C PRO A 64 3.51 5.44 -14.03
N VAL A 65 4.54 5.07 -14.79
CA VAL A 65 4.73 5.57 -16.16
C VAL A 65 3.71 4.92 -17.10
N SER A 66 3.52 3.61 -16.96
CA SER A 66 2.56 2.79 -17.70
C SER A 66 1.87 1.81 -16.76
N GLY A 67 0.92 1.04 -17.29
CA GLY A 67 0.30 -0.07 -16.59
C GLY A 67 -0.10 -1.20 -17.54
N PRO A 68 -0.84 -2.20 -17.04
CA PRO A 68 -1.32 -3.34 -17.82
C PRO A 68 -2.12 -2.94 -19.06
N THR A 69 -2.02 -3.74 -20.14
CA THR A 69 -2.62 -3.40 -21.43
C THR A 69 -4.08 -3.86 -21.55
N SER A 70 -4.51 -4.77 -20.68
CA SER A 70 -5.89 -5.26 -20.62
C SER A 70 -6.40 -5.36 -19.17
N THR A 71 -7.72 -5.50 -19.02
CA THR A 71 -8.36 -5.72 -17.71
C THR A 71 -7.90 -7.02 -17.06
N ASP A 72 -7.70 -8.08 -17.85
CA ASP A 72 -7.28 -9.39 -17.33
C ASP A 72 -5.83 -9.37 -16.86
N GLU A 73 -4.94 -8.72 -17.62
CA GLU A 73 -3.57 -8.45 -17.17
C GLU A 73 -3.57 -7.60 -15.90
N GLY A 74 -4.47 -6.61 -15.82
CA GLY A 74 -4.59 -5.75 -14.66
C GLY A 74 -5.04 -6.49 -13.41
N ARG A 75 -6.02 -7.38 -13.55
CA ARG A 75 -6.47 -8.26 -12.47
C ARG A 75 -5.33 -9.18 -12.01
N ALA A 76 -4.73 -9.93 -12.92
CA ALA A 76 -3.64 -10.86 -12.62
C ALA A 76 -2.46 -10.14 -11.94
N ARG A 77 -2.13 -8.93 -12.39
CA ARG A 77 -1.05 -8.10 -11.83
C ARG A 77 -1.29 -7.74 -10.36
N VAL A 78 -2.50 -7.36 -10.00
CA VAL A 78 -2.86 -7.01 -8.61
C VAL A 78 -3.00 -8.25 -7.75
N GLU A 79 -3.63 -9.31 -8.25
CA GLU A 79 -3.77 -10.59 -7.53
C GLU A 79 -2.40 -11.17 -7.17
N ALA A 80 -1.46 -11.23 -8.11
CA ALA A 80 -0.10 -11.70 -7.85
C ALA A 80 0.65 -10.85 -6.81
N ALA A 81 0.45 -9.52 -6.83
CA ALA A 81 1.04 -8.62 -5.84
C ALA A 81 0.42 -8.79 -4.45
N LEU A 82 -0.90 -8.93 -4.39
CA LEU A 82 -1.66 -9.17 -3.16
C LEU A 82 -1.25 -10.49 -2.52
N GLU A 83 -1.14 -11.57 -3.31
CA GLU A 83 -0.75 -12.89 -2.81
C GLU A 83 0.66 -12.87 -2.18
N LYS A 84 1.61 -12.12 -2.76
CA LYS A 84 2.94 -11.90 -2.14
C LYS A 84 2.82 -11.19 -0.79
N PHE A 85 1.97 -10.16 -0.70
CA PHE A 85 1.74 -9.42 0.53
C PHE A 85 1.04 -10.28 1.60
N GLU A 86 0.04 -11.07 1.23
CA GLU A 86 -0.66 -11.99 2.14
C GLU A 86 0.28 -13.04 2.71
N ARG A 87 1.10 -13.68 1.87
CA ARG A 87 2.14 -14.62 2.33
C ARG A 87 3.11 -13.97 3.30
N ALA A 88 3.55 -12.74 3.02
CA ALA A 88 4.42 -12.00 3.93
C ALA A 88 3.74 -11.75 5.29
N CYS A 89 2.45 -11.39 5.29
CA CYS A 89 1.69 -11.18 6.52
C CYS A 89 1.49 -12.47 7.33
N GLN A 90 1.23 -13.59 6.65
CA GLN A 90 1.06 -14.90 7.29
C GLN A 90 2.37 -15.44 7.88
N ALA A 91 3.50 -15.12 7.27
CA ALA A 91 4.82 -15.54 7.74
C ALA A 91 5.35 -14.72 8.93
N GLN A 92 4.63 -13.68 9.37
CA GLN A 92 5.08 -12.85 10.49
C GLN A 92 4.97 -13.59 11.83
N SER A 93 5.90 -13.27 12.72
CA SER A 93 6.03 -13.77 14.09
C SER A 93 4.79 -13.59 14.97
N ALA A 94 4.74 -14.35 16.06
CA ALA A 94 3.63 -14.39 17.00
C ALA A 94 3.28 -13.05 17.67
N ASP A 95 4.19 -12.07 17.69
CA ASP A 95 3.91 -10.75 18.28
C ASP A 95 2.95 -9.90 17.42
N GLY A 96 2.70 -10.32 16.17
CA GLY A 96 1.74 -9.70 15.27
C GLY A 96 2.09 -8.28 14.82
N THR A 97 3.36 -7.87 14.96
CA THR A 97 3.81 -6.51 14.66
C THR A 97 4.94 -6.44 13.65
N MET A 98 5.08 -5.30 12.98
CA MET A 98 6.13 -5.06 11.99
C MET A 98 6.75 -3.67 12.16
N SER A 99 7.98 -3.50 11.68
CA SER A 99 8.69 -2.22 11.68
C SER A 99 8.56 -1.54 10.33
N SER A 100 7.89 -0.38 10.29
CA SER A 100 7.79 0.46 9.10
C SER A 100 8.75 1.65 9.20
N GLY A 101 9.51 1.91 8.12
CA GLY A 101 10.29 3.14 7.98
C GLY A 101 9.44 4.42 7.97
N VAL A 102 8.15 4.28 7.64
CA VAL A 102 7.18 5.39 7.58
C VAL A 102 6.46 5.57 8.90
N PHE A 103 5.89 4.50 9.44
CA PHE A 103 4.97 4.57 10.58
C PHE A 103 5.60 4.13 11.91
N GLY A 104 6.81 3.57 11.91
CA GLY A 104 7.39 2.89 13.08
C GLY A 104 6.80 1.50 13.31
N LYS A 105 6.84 1.00 14.57
CA LYS A 105 6.33 -0.33 14.94
C LYS A 105 4.79 -0.41 14.95
N VAL A 106 4.14 -1.04 13.97
CA VAL A 106 2.68 -1.15 13.84
C VAL A 106 2.22 -2.61 13.95
N ALA A 107 0.94 -2.83 14.27
CA ALA A 107 0.32 -4.14 14.11
C ALA A 107 0.21 -4.50 12.62
N VAL A 108 0.47 -5.75 12.27
CA VAL A 108 0.33 -6.24 10.88
C VAL A 108 -1.13 -6.14 10.43
N SER A 109 -2.09 -6.44 11.30
CA SER A 109 -3.53 -6.32 11.00
C SER A 109 -3.95 -4.89 10.62
N ASP A 110 -3.50 -3.89 11.38
CA ASP A 110 -3.78 -2.48 11.07
C ASP A 110 -3.15 -2.08 9.73
N TYR A 111 -1.97 -2.62 9.42
CA TYR A 111 -1.30 -2.34 8.15
C TYR A 111 -2.01 -2.99 6.97
N VAL A 112 -2.49 -4.23 7.11
CA VAL A 112 -3.36 -4.89 6.12
C VAL A 112 -4.62 -4.06 5.89
N GLN A 113 -5.26 -3.59 6.96
CA GLN A 113 -6.43 -2.72 6.85
C GLN A 113 -6.09 -1.41 6.12
N PHE A 114 -4.95 -0.78 6.45
CA PHE A 114 -4.48 0.42 5.75
C PHE A 114 -4.29 0.17 4.25
N GLN A 115 -3.70 -0.95 3.85
CA GLN A 115 -3.52 -1.31 2.44
C GLN A 115 -4.87 -1.58 1.73
N ALA A 116 -5.82 -2.23 2.39
CA ALA A 116 -7.17 -2.41 1.83
C ALA A 116 -7.90 -1.07 1.64
N LEU A 117 -7.77 -0.17 2.61
CA LEU A 117 -8.31 1.19 2.54
C LEU A 117 -7.68 2.01 1.40
N HIS A 118 -6.39 1.80 1.14
CA HIS A 118 -5.69 2.43 0.02
C HIS A 118 -6.25 1.96 -1.33
N THR A 119 -6.41 0.65 -1.51
CA THR A 119 -7.02 0.07 -2.72
C THR A 119 -8.45 0.60 -2.92
N ARG A 120 -9.26 0.65 -1.85
CA ARG A 120 -10.62 1.19 -1.91
C ARG A 120 -10.65 2.68 -2.28
N HIS A 121 -9.69 3.47 -1.80
CA HIS A 121 -9.58 4.88 -2.17
C HIS A 121 -9.45 5.07 -3.69
N HIS A 122 -8.76 4.15 -4.37
CA HIS A 122 -8.56 4.17 -5.81
C HIS A 122 -9.71 3.53 -6.62
N GLN A 123 -10.70 2.90 -5.99
CA GLN A 123 -11.79 2.19 -6.69
C GLN A 123 -12.53 3.08 -7.71
N LYS A 124 -12.82 4.34 -7.35
CA LYS A 124 -13.48 5.30 -8.27
C LYS A 124 -12.61 5.71 -9.47
N GLN A 125 -11.30 5.47 -9.41
CA GLN A 125 -10.35 5.77 -10.49
C GLN A 125 -10.21 4.58 -11.46
N LEU A 126 -10.68 3.39 -11.05
CA LEU A 126 -10.71 2.19 -11.86
C LEU A 126 -11.97 2.08 -12.72
N VAL A 127 -13.05 2.74 -12.30
CA VAL A 127 -14.29 2.84 -13.07
C VAL A 127 -14.14 4.01 -14.05
N VAL A 128 -14.02 3.71 -15.34
CA VAL A 128 -14.24 4.71 -16.39
C VAL A 128 -15.72 5.12 -16.30
N GLY A 129 -16.00 6.42 -16.31
CA GLY A 129 -17.38 6.91 -16.32
C GLY A 129 -18.17 6.19 -17.41
N GLN A 130 -19.27 5.55 -17.00
CA GLN A 130 -20.27 5.03 -17.92
C GLN A 130 -20.92 6.18 -18.68
#